data_AF-A0A7S1GIR3-F1
#
_entry.id   AF-A0A7S1GIR3-F1
#
_cell.length_a   1.000
_cell.length_b   1.000
_cell.length_c   1.000
_cell.angle_alpha   90.00
_cell.angle_beta   90.00
_cell.angle_gamma   90.00
#
_symmetry.space_group_name_H-M   'P 1'
#
loop_
_entity.id
_entity.type
_entity.pdbx_description
1 polymer ?
#
loop_
_entity_poly.entity_id
_entity_poly.type
_entity_poly.pdbx_seq_one_letter_code
_entity_poly.pdbx_strand_id
1 'polypeptide(L)'
;QQQQQQQQQQQHVELLEGNALELEWPKSVDYVVAFYVLDIWSPDETERFLQKARASLVKNEGKLLIVSLAPPIPDNWISKIVMGLWTSLYRLSSTLVGGCRPIELSMNQRLGWKLEHCHR
;
A
#
# COMPACT_ATOMS: atom_id res chain seq x y z
N GLN A 1 44.14 8.38 7.52
CA GLN A 1 43.66 9.41 6.56
C GLN A 1 42.85 8.85 5.36
N GLN A 2 42.42 7.58 5.36
CA GLN A 2 41.51 7.05 4.30
C GLN A 2 40.13 6.59 4.81
N GLN A 3 39.90 6.53 6.13
CA GLN A 3 38.63 6.05 6.70
C GLN A 3 37.53 7.12 6.84
N GLN A 4 37.83 8.39 6.54
CA GLN A 4 36.82 9.47 6.49
C GLN A 4 36.09 9.56 5.13
N GLN A 5 36.41 8.68 4.18
CA GLN A 5 35.77 8.63 2.85
C GLN A 5 34.50 7.75 2.81
N GLN A 6 34.01 7.23 3.94
CA GLN A 6 32.61 6.79 4.04
C GLN A 6 31.73 8.04 4.10
N GLN A 7 31.63 8.67 2.93
CA GLN A 7 30.58 9.59 2.54
C GLN A 7 29.27 8.98 3.01
N GLN A 8 28.74 9.56 4.09
CA GLN A 8 27.32 9.60 4.36
C GLN A 8 26.66 10.06 3.05
N GLN A 9 26.11 9.12 2.29
CA GLN A 9 25.06 9.44 1.34
C GLN A 9 23.97 10.10 2.16
N GLN A 10 23.94 11.43 2.15
CA GLN A 10 22.90 12.21 2.78
C GLN A 10 21.62 11.85 2.03
N GLN A 11 20.85 10.92 2.59
CA GLN A 11 19.49 10.67 2.14
C GLN A 11 18.72 11.96 2.39
N HIS A 12 18.34 12.64 1.31
CA HIS A 12 17.45 13.78 1.40
C HIS A 12 16.08 13.25 1.85
N VAL A 13 15.71 13.54 3.09
CA VAL A 13 14.44 13.13 3.68
C VAL A 13 13.61 14.39 3.92
N GLU A 14 12.45 14.45 3.28
CA GLU A 14 11.44 15.46 3.51
C GLU A 14 10.24 14.80 4.20
N LEU A 15 9.87 15.33 5.36
CA LEU A 15 8.69 14.87 6.10
C LEU A 15 7.54 15.83 5.81
N LEU A 16 6.44 15.29 5.30
CA LEU A 16 5.19 16.01 5.08
C LEU A 16 4.12 15.43 5.99
N GLU A 17 3.45 16.30 6.74
CA GLU A 17 2.33 15.92 7.61
C GLU A 17 1.00 16.33 6.95
N GLY A 18 0.08 15.39 6.80
CA GLY A 18 -1.25 15.66 6.24
C GLY A 18 -1.92 14.43 5.63
N ASN A 19 -3.09 14.65 5.04
CA ASN A 19 -3.79 13.61 4.29
C ASN A 19 -3.08 13.37 2.95
N ALA A 20 -2.59 12.16 2.71
CA ALA A 20 -1.87 11.82 1.48
C ALA A 20 -2.71 12.05 0.20
N LEU A 21 -4.05 12.01 0.28
CA LEU A 21 -4.93 12.35 -0.84
C LEU A 21 -4.96 13.85 -1.17
N GLU A 22 -4.60 14.71 -0.22
CA GLU A 22 -4.63 16.17 -0.35
C GLU A 22 -3.23 16.77 -0.57
N LEU A 23 -2.17 16.11 -0.09
CA LEU A 23 -0.79 16.56 -0.26
C LEU A 23 -0.34 16.58 -1.73
N GLU A 24 0.46 17.55 -2.14
CA GLU A 24 1.11 17.52 -3.46
C GLU A 24 2.21 16.44 -3.47
N TRP A 25 2.22 15.59 -4.51
CA TRP A 25 3.21 14.52 -4.62
C TRP A 25 4.32 14.91 -5.61
N PRO A 26 5.57 14.53 -5.34
CA PRO A 26 6.63 14.63 -6.33
C PRO A 26 6.25 13.85 -7.59
N LYS A 27 6.70 14.32 -8.75
CA LYS A 27 6.48 13.67 -10.04
C LYS A 27 7.70 12.85 -10.43
N SER A 28 7.49 11.82 -11.23
CA SER A 28 8.53 10.94 -11.75
C SER A 28 9.34 10.25 -10.64
N VAL A 29 8.66 9.72 -9.63
CA VAL A 29 9.32 8.88 -8.61
C VAL A 29 9.37 7.42 -9.03
N ASP A 30 10.41 6.69 -8.62
CA ASP A 30 10.56 5.27 -8.95
C ASP A 30 9.61 4.38 -8.13
N TYR A 31 9.39 4.75 -6.87
CA TYR A 31 8.62 3.96 -5.93
C TYR A 31 7.65 4.82 -5.12
N VAL A 32 6.43 4.34 -4.98
CA VAL A 32 5.50 4.76 -3.94
C VAL A 32 5.34 3.57 -3.00
N VAL A 33 5.45 3.79 -1.69
CA VAL A 33 5.32 2.72 -0.70
C VAL A 33 4.22 3.06 0.29
N ALA A 34 3.25 2.17 0.45
CA ALA A 34 2.14 2.31 1.38
C ALA A 34 2.16 1.16 2.40
N PHE A 35 2.27 1.50 3.68
CA PHE A 35 2.26 0.54 4.79
C PHE A 35 0.99 0.73 5.62
N TYR A 36 0.08 -0.26 5.61
CA TYR A 36 -1.11 -0.32 6.49
C TYR A 36 -2.04 0.90 6.41
N VAL A 37 -2.15 1.53 5.23
CA VAL A 37 -3.05 2.67 4.97
C VAL A 37 -4.29 2.25 4.20
N LEU A 38 -4.10 1.46 3.14
CA LEU A 38 -5.15 1.16 2.17
C LEU A 38 -6.21 0.17 2.69
N ASP A 39 -5.89 -0.57 3.74
CA ASP A 39 -6.79 -1.49 4.45
C ASP A 39 -7.71 -0.76 5.43
N ILE A 40 -7.48 0.52 5.69
CA ILE A 40 -8.34 1.35 6.55
C ILE A 40 -9.25 2.24 5.70
N TRP A 41 -8.76 2.70 4.56
CA TRP A 41 -9.49 3.59 3.67
C TRP A 41 -10.68 2.93 2.97
N SER A 42 -11.69 3.74 2.65
CA SER A 42 -12.83 3.36 1.83
C SER A 42 -12.39 3.00 0.39
N PRO A 43 -13.21 2.27 -0.40
CA PRO A 43 -12.81 1.87 -1.75
C PRO A 43 -12.51 3.08 -2.65
N ASP A 44 -13.29 4.15 -2.51
CA ASP A 44 -13.14 5.38 -3.31
C ASP A 44 -11.84 6.12 -2.96
N GLU A 45 -11.48 6.18 -1.67
CA GLU A 45 -10.21 6.74 -1.21
C GLU A 45 -9.02 5.93 -1.72
N THR A 46 -9.11 4.60 -1.65
CA THR A 46 -8.10 3.70 -2.20
C THR A 46 -7.96 3.89 -3.71
N GLU A 47 -9.05 4.00 -4.47
CA GLU A 47 -9.00 4.27 -5.92
C GLU A 47 -8.34 5.62 -6.23
N ARG A 48 -8.70 6.69 -5.50
CA ARG A 48 -8.07 8.02 -5.65
C ARG A 48 -6.57 7.96 -5.35
N PHE A 49 -6.15 7.22 -4.32
CA PHE A 49 -4.74 7.01 -4.01
C PHE A 49 -4.02 6.28 -5.14
N LEU A 50 -4.59 5.20 -5.66
CA LEU A 50 -4.00 4.43 -6.76
C LEU A 50 -3.82 5.29 -8.01
N GLN A 51 -4.78 6.15 -8.33
CA GLN A 51 -4.66 7.10 -9.45
C GLN A 51 -3.56 8.12 -9.20
N LYS A 52 -3.49 8.69 -8.00
CA LYS A 52 -2.48 9.67 -7.60
C LYS A 52 -1.07 9.07 -7.63
N ALA A 53 -0.91 7.87 -7.09
CA ALA A 53 0.34 7.13 -7.13
C ALA A 53 0.79 6.89 -8.58
N ARG A 54 -0.12 6.45 -9.45
CA ARG A 54 0.18 6.24 -10.87
C ARG A 54 0.66 7.54 -11.56
N ALA A 55 0.04 8.67 -11.23
CA ALA A 55 0.41 9.97 -11.80
C ALA A 55 1.77 10.49 -11.31
N SER A 56 2.19 10.08 -10.11
CA SER A 56 3.47 10.44 -9.50
C SER A 56 4.64 9.57 -10.00
N LEU A 57 4.38 8.35 -10.44
CA LEU A 57 5.41 7.39 -10.84
C LEU A 57 6.08 7.69 -12.19
N VAL A 58 7.34 7.27 -12.35
CA VAL A 58 8.02 7.19 -13.65
C VAL A 58 7.24 6.27 -14.58
N LYS A 59 6.96 6.73 -15.79
CA LYS A 59 6.15 6.00 -16.77
C LYS A 59 6.79 4.65 -17.11
N ASN A 60 5.99 3.59 -17.05
CA ASN A 60 6.35 2.20 -17.38
C ASN A 60 7.38 1.49 -16.47
N GLU A 61 8.07 2.21 -15.59
CA GLU A 61 9.10 1.64 -14.70
C GLU A 61 8.75 1.76 -13.22
N GLY A 62 7.97 2.77 -12.86
CA GLY A 62 7.63 3.04 -11.47
C GLY A 62 6.74 1.95 -10.85
N LYS A 63 6.93 1.71 -9.54
CA LYS A 63 6.23 0.67 -8.80
C LYS A 63 5.51 1.22 -7.57
N LEU A 64 4.30 0.72 -7.34
CA LEU A 64 3.59 0.88 -6.08
C LEU A 64 3.80 -0.37 -5.23
N LEU A 65 4.41 -0.22 -4.07
CA LEU A 65 4.63 -1.28 -3.09
C LEU A 65 3.61 -1.13 -1.96
N ILE A 66 2.86 -2.19 -1.68
CA ILE A 66 1.81 -2.20 -0.67
C ILE A 66 2.13 -3.28 0.35
N VAL A 67 2.17 -2.89 1.62
CA VAL A 67 2.17 -3.81 2.76
C VAL A 67 0.84 -3.61 3.48
N SER A 68 0.00 -4.64 3.46
CA SER A 68 -1.37 -4.55 3.93
C SER A 68 -1.92 -5.92 4.30
N LEU A 69 -3.06 -5.96 4.99
CA LEU A 69 -3.84 -7.18 5.15
C LEU A 69 -4.33 -7.69 3.77
N ALA A 70 -3.83 -8.86 3.37
CA ALA A 70 -4.19 -9.51 2.11
C ALA A 70 -5.41 -10.45 2.28
N PRO A 71 -6.14 -10.77 1.20
CA PRO A 71 -7.12 -11.85 1.18
C PRO A 71 -6.52 -13.20 1.60
N PRO A 72 -7.35 -14.21 1.93
CA PRO A 72 -6.84 -15.50 2.38
C PRO A 72 -6.10 -16.23 1.26
N ILE A 73 -5.06 -16.99 1.62
CA ILE A 73 -4.28 -17.77 0.66
C ILE A 73 -5.17 -18.91 0.11
N PRO A 74 -5.33 -19.08 -1.23
CA PRO A 74 -6.28 -20.01 -1.83
C PRO A 74 -6.16 -21.46 -1.34
N ASP A 75 -4.93 -21.94 -1.10
CA ASP A 75 -4.67 -23.33 -0.71
C ASP A 75 -4.48 -23.53 0.81
N ASN A 76 -4.68 -22.48 1.61
CA ASN A 76 -4.52 -22.54 3.07
C ASN A 76 -5.87 -22.38 3.80
N TRP A 77 -6.42 -23.49 4.28
CA TRP A 77 -7.70 -23.51 4.97
C TRP A 77 -7.70 -22.74 6.30
N ILE A 78 -6.58 -22.72 7.02
CA ILE A 78 -6.42 -21.94 8.26
C ILE A 78 -6.52 -20.44 7.92
N SER A 79 -5.85 -20.01 6.85
CA SER A 79 -5.93 -18.62 6.36
C SER A 79 -7.36 -18.22 6.04
N LYS A 80 -8.14 -19.10 5.39
CA LYS A 80 -9.56 -18.86 5.10
C LYS A 80 -10.40 -18.70 6.36
N ILE A 81 -10.18 -19.53 7.38
CA ILE A 81 -10.91 -19.43 8.66
C ILE A 81 -10.57 -18.12 9.38
N VAL A 82 -9.28 -17.83 9.55
CA VAL A 82 -8.82 -16.60 10.20
C VAL A 82 -9.40 -15.38 9.48
N MET A 83 -9.36 -15.38 8.15
CA MET A 83 -9.87 -14.28 7.36
C MET A 83 -11.41 -14.17 7.41
N GLY A 84 -12.10 -15.30 7.44
CA GLY A 84 -13.55 -15.35 7.61
C GLY A 84 -13.97 -14.77 8.96
N LEU A 85 -13.27 -15.13 10.04
CA LEU A 85 -13.50 -14.56 11.37
C LEU A 85 -13.20 -13.06 11.37
N TRP A 86 -12.07 -12.64 10.81
CA TRP A 86 -11.70 -11.23 10.71
C TRP A 86 -12.73 -10.39 9.98
N THR A 87 -13.17 -10.86 8.80
CA THR A 87 -14.20 -10.19 7.98
C THR A 87 -15.54 -10.15 8.69
N SER A 88 -15.86 -11.17 9.49
CA SER A 88 -17.09 -11.20 10.27
C SER A 88 -17.03 -10.19 11.42
N LEU A 89 -15.92 -10.15 12.17
CA LEU A 89 -15.70 -9.14 13.21
C LEU A 89 -15.75 -7.71 12.64
N TYR A 90 -15.10 -7.46 11.49
CA TYR A 90 -15.17 -6.18 10.78
C TYR A 90 -16.61 -5.76 10.47
N ARG A 91 -17.45 -6.69 9.99
CA ARG A 91 -18.87 -6.42 9.65
C ARG A 91 -19.73 -6.14 10.87
N LEU A 92 -19.41 -6.71 12.03
CA LEU A 92 -20.10 -6.40 13.28
C LEU A 92 -19.68 -5.04 13.83
N SER A 93 -18.38 -4.77 13.87
CA SER A 93 -17.84 -3.46 14.25
C SER A 93 -16.41 -3.33 13.73
N SER A 94 -16.18 -2.33 12.89
CA SER A 94 -14.86 -2.02 12.34
C SER A 94 -13.85 -1.71 13.46
N THR A 95 -14.29 -1.14 14.59
CA THR A 95 -13.42 -0.81 15.72
C THR A 95 -12.81 -2.05 16.39
N LEU A 96 -13.46 -3.22 16.33
CA LEU A 96 -12.96 -4.46 16.96
C LEU A 96 -11.70 -5.02 16.28
N VAL A 97 -11.48 -4.66 15.02
CA VAL A 97 -10.32 -5.07 14.20
C VAL A 97 -9.42 -3.88 13.84
N GLY A 98 -9.59 -2.75 14.56
CA GLY A 98 -8.82 -1.52 14.30
C GLY A 98 -9.16 -0.84 12.97
N GLY A 99 -10.29 -1.17 12.35
CA GLY A 99 -10.72 -0.64 11.05
C GLY A 99 -10.12 -1.34 9.83
N CYS A 100 -9.18 -2.27 10.03
CA CYS A 100 -8.48 -2.95 8.94
C CYS A 100 -9.38 -3.99 8.26
N ARG A 101 -9.49 -3.91 6.94
CA ARG A 101 -10.14 -4.90 6.08
C ARG A 101 -9.16 -5.45 5.05
N PRO A 102 -9.32 -6.71 4.63
CA PRO A 102 -8.51 -7.27 3.55
C PRO A 102 -8.70 -6.45 2.29
N ILE A 103 -7.61 -6.01 1.66
CA ILE A 103 -7.71 -5.25 0.42
C ILE A 103 -7.97 -6.22 -0.72
N GLU A 104 -9.16 -6.10 -1.30
CA GLU A 104 -9.42 -6.67 -2.62
C GLU A 104 -8.77 -5.78 -3.68
N LEU A 105 -7.56 -6.13 -4.08
CA LEU A 105 -6.87 -5.45 -5.18
C LEU A 105 -7.49 -5.77 -6.54
N SER A 106 -8.63 -6.48 -6.64
CA SER A 106 -9.32 -6.77 -7.91
C SER A 106 -9.64 -5.52 -8.75
N MET A 107 -9.65 -4.33 -8.13
CA MET A 107 -9.75 -3.03 -8.82
C MET A 107 -8.49 -2.63 -9.62
N ASN A 108 -7.37 -3.32 -9.44
CA ASN A 108 -6.08 -3.03 -10.06
C ASN A 108 -6.10 -3.10 -11.60
N GLN A 109 -6.79 -4.08 -12.18
CA GLN A 109 -6.84 -4.27 -13.63
C GLN A 109 -7.56 -3.10 -14.32
N ARG A 110 -8.64 -2.60 -13.72
CA ARG A 110 -9.39 -1.44 -14.26
C ARG A 110 -8.53 -0.19 -14.30
N LEU A 111 -7.65 -0.03 -13.33
CA LEU A 111 -6.73 1.10 -13.20
C LEU A 111 -5.39 0.87 -13.92
N GLY A 112 -5.27 -0.18 -14.73
CA GLY A 112 -4.08 -0.48 -15.55
C GLY A 112 -2.85 -0.92 -14.74
N TRP A 113 -3.04 -1.38 -13.50
CA TRP A 113 -1.97 -1.93 -12.67
C TRP A 113 -1.80 -3.42 -12.95
N LYS A 114 -0.54 -3.85 -13.03
CA LYS A 114 -0.15 -5.26 -13.06
C LYS A 114 0.29 -5.67 -11.64
N LEU A 115 -0.42 -6.63 -11.06
CA LEU A 115 -0.09 -7.12 -9.72
C LEU A 115 1.08 -8.10 -9.77
N GLU A 116 2.08 -7.88 -8.92
CA GLU A 116 3.18 -8.81 -8.69
C GLU A 116 3.16 -9.20 -7.20
N HIS A 117 2.94 -10.49 -6.92
CA HIS A 117 3.04 -11.00 -5.55
C HIS A 117 4.49 -11.32 -5.23
N CYS A 118 5.07 -10.64 -4.25
CA CYS A 118 6.36 -10.99 -3.69
C CYS A 118 6.14 -11.95 -2.52
N HIS A 119 6.37 -13.25 -2.74
CA HIS A 119 6.57 -14.21 -1.64
C HIS A 119 8.05 -14.20 -1.28
N ARG A 120 8.33 -14.05 0.02
CA ARG A 120 9.67 -14.16 0.57
C ARG A 120 9.85 -15.54 1.18
#